data_AF-A0A952B995-F1
#
_entry.id   AF-A0A952B995-F1
#
_cell.length_a   1.000
_cell.length_b   1.000
_cell.length_c   1.000
_cell.angle_alpha   90.00
_cell.angle_beta   90.00
_cell.angle_gamma   90.00
#
_symmetry.space_group_name_H-M   'P 1'
#
loop_
_entity.id
_entity.type
_entity.pdbx_description
1 polymer ?
#
loop_
_entity_poly.entity_id
_entity_poly.type
_entity_poly.pdbx_seq_one_letter_code
_entity_poly.pdbx_strand_id
1 'polypeptide(L)' 'MKNTKTTVQESPYISPNELAQRWACSRSSVDRIARRASLTRLCLGEGKNGTVRYLREEVIAYEQQRQVRLTA' A
#
# COMPACT_ATOMS: atom_id res chain seq x y z
N MET A 1 -1.79 12.83 -32.19
CA MET A 1 -0.57 12.90 -31.35
C MET A 1 -0.58 11.72 -30.39
N LYS A 2 0.59 11.14 -30.10
CA LYS A 2 0.80 9.73 -29.75
C LYS A 2 0.17 9.34 -28.39
N ASN A 3 -0.72 8.34 -28.43
CA ASN A 3 -1.26 7.65 -27.24
C ASN A 3 -0.22 6.65 -26.74
N THR A 4 0.83 7.11 -26.07
CA THR A 4 1.81 6.22 -25.43
C THR A 4 1.21 5.71 -24.12
N LYS A 5 0.56 4.54 -24.17
CA LYS A 5 0.36 3.70 -22.99
C LYS A 5 1.75 3.26 -22.51
N THR A 6 2.40 4.10 -21.72
CA THR A 6 3.58 3.69 -20.97
C THR A 6 3.11 2.64 -19.96
N THR A 7 3.40 1.38 -20.22
CA THR A 7 3.28 0.30 -19.25
C THR A 7 4.33 0.56 -18.17
N VAL A 8 4.04 1.51 -17.27
CA VAL A 8 4.88 1.76 -16.10
C VAL A 8 4.73 0.52 -15.24
N GLN A 9 5.74 -0.34 -15.23
CA GLN A 9 5.79 -1.47 -14.32
C GLN A 9 5.65 -0.94 -12.89
N GLU A 10 4.57 -1.30 -12.20
CA GLU A 10 4.32 -0.82 -10.85
C GLU A 10 5.47 -1.23 -9.92
N SER A 11 5.90 -0.31 -9.05
CA SER A 11 6.92 -0.62 -8.05
C SER A 11 6.46 -1.79 -7.18
N PRO A 12 7.34 -2.75 -6.83
CA PRO A 12 7.00 -3.83 -5.90
C PRO A 12 6.67 -3.31 -4.49
N TYR A 13 6.89 -2.01 -4.24
CA TYR A 13 6.65 -1.35 -2.98
C TYR A 13 5.52 -0.33 -3.07
N ILE A 14 4.82 -0.15 -1.96
CA ILE A 14 3.79 0.87 -1.80
C ILE A 14 4.07 1.74 -0.57
N SER A 15 3.85 3.05 -0.69
CA SER A 15 4.08 3.98 0.42
C SER A 15 2.87 4.05 1.37
N PRO A 16 3.06 4.41 2.66
CA PRO A 16 1.96 4.65 3.58
C PRO A 16 0.97 5.72 3.11
N ASN A 17 1.43 6.73 2.37
CA ASN A 17 0.56 7.80 1.85
C ASN A 17 -0.30 7.29 0.68
N GLU A 18 0.27 6.46 -0.19
CA GLU A 18 -0.47 5.81 -1.27
C GLU A 18 -1.55 4.88 -0.71
N LEU A 19 -1.23 4.10 0.33
CA LEU A 19 -2.22 3.28 1.05
C LEU A 19 -3.29 4.12 1.74
N ALA A 20 -2.91 5.23 2.37
CA ALA A 20 -3.85 6.13 3.04
C ALA A 20 -4.88 6.67 2.05
N GLN A 21 -4.43 7.09 0.87
CA GLN A 21 -5.31 7.52 -0.22
C GLN A 21 -6.18 6.37 -0.75
N ARG A 22 -5.57 5.21 -1.03
CA ARG A 22 -6.25 4.03 -1.58
C ARG A 22 -7.35 3.49 -0.66
N TRP A 23 -7.08 3.44 0.64
CA TRP A 23 -8.04 2.97 1.67
C TRP A 23 -8.91 4.08 2.24
N ALA A 24 -8.76 5.32 1.75
CA ALA A 24 -9.45 6.51 2.25
C ALA A 24 -9.38 6.65 3.78
N CYS A 25 -8.19 6.47 4.35
CA CYS A 25 -7.97 6.53 5.79
C CYS A 25 -6.69 7.30 6.16
N SER A 26 -6.52 7.64 7.43
CA SER A 26 -5.31 8.32 7.89
C SER A 26 -4.08 7.40 7.80
N ARG A 27 -2.88 8.00 7.67
CA ARG A 27 -1.60 7.26 7.74
C ARG A 27 -1.45 6.47 9.05
N SER A 28 -1.96 6.99 10.17
CA SER A 28 -1.95 6.27 11.45
C SER A 28 -2.83 5.02 11.43
N SER A 29 -3.94 5.05 10.69
CA SER A 29 -4.78 3.88 10.46
C SER A 29 -4.10 2.86 9.55
N VAL A 30 -3.38 3.30 8.51
CA VAL A 30 -2.53 2.42 7.69
C VAL A 30 -1.52 1.68 8.56
N ASP A 31 -0.80 2.37 9.44
CA ASP A 31 0.19 1.75 10.33
C ASP A 31 -0.46 0.72 11.27
N ARG A 32 -1.63 1.04 11.84
CA ARG A 32 -2.39 0.13 12.69
C ARG A 32 -2.85 -1.12 11.93
N ILE A 33 -3.33 -0.96 10.71
CA ILE A 33 -3.73 -2.07 9.83
C ILE A 33 -2.53 -2.93 9.49
N ALA A 34 -1.43 -2.32 9.03
CA ALA A 34 -0.21 -3.04 8.66
C ALA A 34 0.35 -3.88 9.80
N ARG A 35 0.39 -3.34 11.02
CA ARG A 35 0.79 -4.11 12.22
C ARG A 35 -0.15 -5.27 12.53
N ARG A 36 -1.47 -5.06 12.43
CA ARG A 36 -2.48 -6.11 12.71
C ARG A 36 -2.51 -7.20 11.64
N ALA A 37 -2.23 -6.84 10.40
CA ALA A 37 -2.20 -7.74 9.26
C ALA A 37 -0.80 -8.37 9.05
N SER A 38 0.17 -8.05 9.91
CA SER A 38 1.55 -8.49 9.78
C SER A 38 2.19 -8.20 8.41
N LEU A 39 1.86 -7.05 7.81
CA LEU A 39 2.47 -6.61 6.55
C LEU A 39 3.95 -6.27 6.78
N THR A 40 4.79 -6.68 5.83
CA THR A 40 6.22 -6.41 5.85
C THR A 40 6.49 -4.90 5.72
N ARG A 41 7.23 -4.35 6.68
CA ARG A 41 7.62 -2.94 6.75
C ARG A 41 9.10 -2.81 6.40
N LEU A 42 9.38 -2.30 5.21
CA LEU A 42 10.72 -1.92 4.79
C LEU A 42 11.00 -0.50 5.25
N CYS A 43 11.81 -0.37 6.30
CA CYS A 43 12.29 0.90 6.81
C CYS A 43 13.55 1.30 6.02
N LEU A 44 13.45 2.35 5.22
CA LEU A 44 14.54 2.87 4.39
C LEU A 44 15.07 4.17 5.01
N GLY A 45 16.34 4.17 5.40
CA GLY A 45 17.00 5.30 6.06
C GLY A 45 16.75 5.37 7.57
N GLU A 46 17.38 6.35 8.21
CA GLU A 46 17.39 6.51 9.67
C GLU A 46 16.83 7.88 10.11
N GLY A 47 16.35 7.94 11.35
CA GLY A 47 15.87 9.17 11.98
C GLY A 47 14.67 9.81 11.29
N LYS A 48 14.61 11.15 11.29
CA LYS A 48 13.48 11.94 10.77
C LYS A 48 13.22 11.80 9.27
N ASN A 49 14.22 11.36 8.51
CA ASN A 49 14.14 11.19 7.05
C ASN A 49 13.88 9.73 6.64
N GLY A 50 13.82 8.81 7.61
CA GLY A 50 13.45 7.43 7.34
C GLY A 50 12.06 7.35 6.72
N THR A 51 11.92 6.53 5.69
CA THR A 51 10.62 6.25 5.06
C THR A 51 10.26 4.78 5.20
N VAL A 52 8.97 4.49 5.31
CA VAL A 52 8.47 3.13 5.37
C VAL A 52 7.86 2.78 4.02
N ARG A 53 8.10 1.57 3.56
CA ARG A 53 7.46 0.96 2.40
C ARG A 53 6.85 -0.39 2.79
N TYR A 54 5.78 -0.77 2.11
CA TYR A 54 5.16 -2.09 2.25
C TYR A 54 5.30 -2.88 0.95
N LEU A 55 5.32 -4.21 1.04
CA LEU A 55 5.28 -5.05 -0.15
C LEU A 55 3.89 -4.95 -0.82
N ARG A 56 3.88 -4.63 -2.11
CA ARG A 56 2.65 -4.47 -2.89
C ARG A 56 1.86 -5.78 -2.96
N GLU A 57 2.56 -6.90 -3.10
CA GLU A 57 1.93 -8.23 -3.15
C GLU A 57 1.15 -8.57 -1.86
N GLU A 58 1.72 -8.29 -0.68
CA GLU A 58 1.06 -8.55 0.59
C GLU A 58 -0.15 -7.64 0.80
N VAL A 59 -0.04 -6.38 0.39
CA VAL A 59 -1.16 -5.42 0.42
C VAL A 59 -2.31 -5.91 -0.44
N ILE A 60 -2.02 -6.35 -1.67
CA ILE A 60 -3.04 -6.88 -2.58
C ILE A 60 -3.69 -8.13 -1.98
N ALA A 61 -2.91 -9.06 -1.41
CA ALA A 61 -3.43 -10.26 -0.77
C ALA A 61 -4.34 -9.90 0.42
N TYR A 62 -3.94 -8.95 1.26
CA TYR A 62 -4.74 -8.44 2.37
C TYR A 62 -6.08 -7.83 1.92
N GLU A 63 -6.06 -7.03 0.85
CA GLU A 63 -7.26 -6.44 0.29
C GLU A 63 -8.22 -7.51 -0.27
N GLN A 64 -7.70 -8.47 -1.02
CA GLN A 64 -8.49 -9.56 -1.59
C GLN A 64 -9.14 -10.43 -0.50
N GLN A 65 -8.42 -10.72 0.57
CA GLN A 65 -8.94 -11.50 1.70
C GLN A 65 -10.15 -10.83 2.39
N ARG A 66 -10.19 -9.49 2.37
CA ARG A 66 -11.21 -8.69 3.06
C ARG A 66 -12.30 -8.14 2.13
N GLN A 67 -12.21 -8.44 0.86
CA GLN A 67 -13.21 -8.01 -0.10
C GLN A 67 -14.53 -8.74 0.17
N VAL A 68 -15.54 -8.00 0.61
CA VAL A 68 -16.91 -8.51 0.72
C VAL A 68 -17.68 -8.19 -0.56
N ARG A 69 -18.42 -9.18 -1.10
CA ARG A 69 -19.37 -8.92 -2.18
C ARG A 69 -20.71 -8.59 -1.55
N LEU A 70 -21.19 -7.37 -1.77
CA LEU A 70 -22.58 -7.04 -1.51
C LEU A 70 -23.40 -7.62 -2.66
N THR A 71 -24.12 -8.71 -2.41
CA THR A 71 -25.16 -9.19 -3.32
C THR A 71 -26.39 -8.29 -3.14
N ALA A 72 -26.82 -7.68 -4.25
CA ALA A 72 -28.07 -6.92 -4.32
C ALA A 72 -29.29 -7.84 -4.18
#